data_AF-A0A433QZW6-F1
#
_entry.id   AF-A0A433QZW6-F1
#
_cell.length_a   1.000
_cell.length_b   1.000
_cell.length_c   1.000
_cell.angle_alpha   90.00
_cell.angle_beta   90.00
_cell.angle_gamma   90.00
#
_symmetry.space_group_name_H-M   'P 1'
#
loop_
_entity.id
_entity.type
_entity.pdbx_description
1 polymer ?
#
loop_
_entity_poly.entity_id
_entity_poly.type
_entity_poly.pdbx_seq_one_letter_code
_entity_poly.pdbx_strand_id
1 'polypeptide(L)'
;MGDFYQLPPVVVEQDSRGIYAFQAILWAASIHLTFVLKEYLLSLLLIAIFVDFIQILNKLHVGQVTKKTEDIMKSLKHPLALPDQRIILSFFESI
;
A
#
# COMPACT_ATOMS: atom_id res chain seq x y z
N MET A 1 -6.32 -9.62 -9.57
CA MET A 1 -5.79 -8.25 -9.54
C MET A 1 -4.78 -8.16 -8.40
N GLY A 2 -3.73 -7.38 -8.57
CA GLY A 2 -2.65 -7.24 -7.59
C GLY A 2 -1.69 -6.13 -8.00
N ASP A 3 -0.66 -5.92 -7.19
CA ASP A 3 0.32 -4.85 -7.36
C ASP A 3 1.73 -5.41 -7.17
N PHE A 4 2.53 -5.39 -8.23
CA PHE A 4 3.88 -5.98 -8.26
C PHE A 4 4.94 -5.11 -7.59
N TYR A 5 4.62 -3.89 -7.18
CA TYR A 5 5.50 -3.07 -6.34
C TYR A 5 5.40 -3.42 -4.85
N GLN A 6 4.48 -4.31 -4.47
CA GLN A 6 4.37 -4.83 -3.11
C GLN A 6 5.39 -5.96 -2.89
N LEU A 7 5.07 -6.94 -2.06
CA LEU A 7 6.00 -8.00 -1.73
C LEU A 7 6.28 -8.90 -2.95
N PRO A 8 7.55 -9.24 -3.21
CA PRO A 8 7.91 -10.26 -4.19
C PRO A 8 7.47 -11.66 -3.72
N PRO A 9 7.49 -12.67 -4.61
CA PRO A 9 7.30 -14.06 -4.21
C PRO A 9 8.33 -14.48 -3.14
N VAL A 10 7.87 -15.26 -2.17
CA VAL A 10 8.74 -15.86 -1.16
C VAL A 10 9.61 -16.93 -1.82
N VAL A 11 10.92 -16.80 -1.66
CA VAL A 11 11.91 -17.75 -2.19
C VAL A 11 12.29 -18.74 -1.10
N VAL A 12 12.01 -20.02 -1.33
CA VAL A 12 12.25 -21.10 -0.34
C VAL A 12 13.65 -21.70 -0.48
N GLU A 13 14.22 -21.70 -1.68
CA GLU A 13 15.57 -22.23 -1.96
C GLU A 13 16.59 -21.10 -2.03
N GLN A 14 17.68 -21.22 -1.26
CA GLN A 14 18.68 -20.17 -1.05
C GLN A 14 19.38 -19.66 -2.33
N ASP A 15 19.42 -20.47 -3.39
CA ASP A 15 20.08 -20.13 -4.66
C ASP A 15 19.12 -19.85 -5.82
N SER A 16 17.80 -19.86 -5.57
CA SER A 16 16.81 -19.55 -6.60
C SER A 16 16.47 -18.05 -6.62
N ARG A 17 16.21 -17.50 -7.82
CA ARG A 17 15.64 -16.17 -7.94
C ARG A 17 14.13 -16.30 -7.91
N GLY A 18 13.45 -15.51 -7.07
CA GLY A 18 12.00 -15.39 -7.11
C GLY A 18 11.55 -14.89 -8.48
N ILE A 19 10.71 -15.68 -9.16
CA ILE A 19 10.14 -15.33 -10.46
C ILE A 19 8.77 -14.71 -10.22
N TYR A 20 8.56 -13.48 -10.69
CA TYR A 20 7.26 -12.83 -10.63
C TYR A 20 6.27 -13.51 -11.57
N ALA A 21 4.98 -13.50 -11.20
CA ALA A 21 3.93 -14.13 -12.00
C ALA A 21 3.88 -13.61 -13.45
N PHE A 22 4.12 -12.31 -13.67
CA PHE A 22 4.12 -11.71 -15.01
C PHE A 22 5.25 -12.19 -15.93
N GLN A 23 6.25 -12.88 -15.38
CA GLN A 23 7.38 -13.43 -16.15
C GLN A 23 7.10 -14.86 -16.66
N ALA A 24 6.02 -15.51 -16.20
CA ALA A 24 5.67 -16.85 -16.65
C ALA A 24 5.16 -16.82 -18.11
N ILE A 25 5.57 -17.81 -18.91
CA ILE A 25 5.10 -17.97 -20.30
C ILE A 25 3.57 -18.02 -20.37
N LEU A 26 2.95 -18.75 -19.43
CA LEU A 26 1.49 -18.86 -19.33
C LEU A 26 0.82 -17.51 -19.06
N TRP A 27 1.45 -16.62 -18.32
CA TRP A 27 0.90 -15.28 -18.07
C TRP A 27 0.76 -14.50 -19.38
N ALA A 28 1.82 -14.47 -20.19
CA ALA A 28 1.80 -13.79 -21.49
C ALA A 28 0.81 -14.43 -22.48
N ALA A 29 0.62 -15.75 -22.40
CA ALA A 29 -0.31 -16.48 -23.25
C ALA A 29 -1.78 -16.29 -22.85
N SER A 30 -2.08 -15.98 -21.59
CA SER A 30 -3.45 -15.95 -21.05
C SER A 30 -3.96 -14.56 -20.69
N ILE A 31 -3.08 -13.59 -20.41
CA ILE A 31 -3.47 -12.23 -20.02
C ILE A 31 -3.32 -11.29 -21.22
N HIS A 32 -4.41 -11.08 -21.95
CA HIS A 32 -4.42 -10.24 -23.15
C HIS A 32 -4.75 -8.77 -22.88
N LEU A 33 -5.26 -8.45 -21.68
CA LEU A 33 -5.69 -7.10 -21.32
C LEU A 33 -5.28 -6.79 -19.89
N THR A 34 -4.72 -5.60 -19.68
CA THR A 34 -4.33 -5.11 -18.37
C THR A 34 -4.97 -3.74 -18.15
N PHE A 35 -5.63 -3.58 -17.00
CA PHE A 35 -6.19 -2.30 -16.57
C PHE A 35 -5.38 -1.78 -15.39
N VAL A 36 -5.08 -0.49 -15.41
CA VAL A 36 -4.40 0.21 -14.31
C VAL A 36 -5.41 1.15 -13.65
N LEU A 37 -5.66 0.93 -12.37
CA LEU A 37 -6.48 1.82 -11.56
C LEU A 37 -5.62 3.01 -11.14
N LYS A 38 -5.95 4.22 -11.62
CA LYS A 38 -5.23 5.46 -11.28
C LYS A 38 -5.78 6.13 -10.02
N GLU A 39 -7.09 5.97 -9.77
CA GLU A 39 -7.80 6.55 -8.64
C GLU A 39 -8.60 5.45 -7.96
N TYR A 40 -8.46 5.31 -6.64
CA TYR A 40 -9.19 4.31 -5.87
C TYR A 40 -9.98 4.96 -4.74
N LEU A 41 -11.10 4.36 -4.33
CA LEU A 41 -12.06 4.92 -3.36
C LEU A 41 -11.44 5.25 -2.00
N LEU A 42 -10.46 4.46 -1.55
CA LEU A 42 -9.71 4.76 -0.32
C LEU A 42 -8.89 6.07 -0.49
N SER A 43 -8.35 6.35 -1.67
CA SER A 43 -7.80 7.67 -2.00
C SER A 43 -8.88 8.72 -2.02
N LEU A 44 -10.07 8.53 -2.60
CA LEU A 44 -11.09 9.59 -2.58
C LEU A 44 -11.51 9.99 -1.15
N LEU A 45 -11.61 9.02 -0.23
CA LEU A 45 -11.95 9.27 1.17
C LEU A 45 -10.77 9.85 1.98
N LEU A 46 -9.52 9.42 1.69
CA LEU A 46 -8.31 9.89 2.36
C LEU A 46 -7.69 11.14 1.72
N ILE A 47 -7.87 11.42 0.43
CA ILE A 47 -7.39 12.61 -0.29
C ILE A 47 -8.04 13.85 0.32
N ALA A 48 -9.34 13.79 0.62
CA ALA A 48 -10.04 14.92 1.26
C ALA A 48 -9.43 15.32 2.62
N ILE A 49 -8.71 14.40 3.28
CA ILE A 49 -8.18 14.57 4.64
C ILE A 49 -6.64 14.63 4.67
N PHE A 50 -5.95 13.98 3.72
CA PHE A 50 -4.51 13.68 3.74
C PHE A 50 -3.87 13.60 2.34
N VAL A 51 -4.14 14.58 1.46
CA VAL A 51 -3.51 14.68 0.11
C VAL A 51 -1.99 14.43 0.14
N ASP A 52 -1.31 15.05 1.10
CA ASP A 52 0.15 14.97 1.24
C ASP A 52 0.64 13.55 1.57
N PHE A 53 -0.16 12.76 2.30
CA PHE A 53 0.20 11.41 2.68
C PHE A 53 0.14 10.45 1.49
N ILE A 54 -0.85 10.59 0.62
CA ILE A 54 -0.98 9.76 -0.58
C ILE A 54 0.16 10.02 -1.56
N GLN A 55 0.58 11.28 -1.70
CA GLN A 55 1.76 11.61 -2.50
C GLN A 55 3.03 10.97 -1.94
N ILE A 56 3.15 10.90 -0.62
CA ILE A 56 4.27 10.22 0.06
C ILE A 56 4.22 8.71 -0.23
N LEU A 57 3.08 8.06 -0.09
CA LEU A 57 2.93 6.64 -0.38
C LEU A 57 3.24 6.30 -1.85
N ASN A 58 2.75 7.12 -2.80
CA ASN A 58 3.06 6.93 -4.22
C ASN A 58 4.55 7.09 -4.53
N LYS A 59 5.23 8.02 -3.85
CA LYS A 59 6.69 8.18 -3.97
C LYS A 59 7.45 6.99 -3.39
N LEU A 60 7.02 6.48 -2.23
CA LEU A 60 7.58 5.28 -1.61
C LEU A 60 7.40 4.05 -2.51
N HIS A 61 6.23 3.90 -3.11
CA HIS A 61 5.87 2.81 -4.01
C HIS A 61 6.82 2.68 -5.21
N VAL A 62 7.34 3.79 -5.74
CA VAL A 62 8.32 3.81 -6.83
C VAL A 62 9.77 4.01 -6.36
N GLY A 63 10.03 3.96 -5.05
CA GLY A 63 11.37 4.11 -4.47
C GLY A 63 11.92 5.54 -4.46
N GLN A 64 11.10 6.57 -4.69
CA GLN A 64 11.52 7.98 -4.72
C GLN A 64 11.44 8.62 -3.33
N VAL A 65 12.34 8.22 -2.43
CA VAL A 65 12.38 8.75 -1.06
C VAL A 65 13.11 10.09 -1.02
N THR A 66 12.39 11.17 -0.71
CA THR A 66 12.99 12.49 -0.46
C THR A 66 13.20 12.71 1.03
N LYS A 67 14.05 13.67 1.41
CA LYS A 67 14.24 14.08 2.81
C LYS A 67 12.93 14.46 3.51
N LYS A 68 12.04 15.19 2.82
CA LYS A 68 10.69 15.50 3.32
C LYS A 68 9.87 14.23 3.63
N THR A 69 9.98 13.21 2.78
CA THR A 69 9.28 11.93 2.96
C THR A 69 9.81 11.19 4.20
N GLU A 70 11.14 11.16 4.36
CA GLU A 70 11.80 10.56 5.52
C GLU A 70 11.41 11.26 6.83
N ASP A 71 11.44 12.60 6.87
CA ASP A 71 11.10 13.39 8.05
C ASP A 71 9.64 13.15 8.49
N ILE A 72 8.71 13.06 7.54
CA ILE A 72 7.30 12.77 7.82
C ILE A 72 7.14 11.33 8.33
N MET A 73 7.79 10.34 7.71
CA MET A 73 7.71 8.96 8.20
C MET A 73 8.29 8.81 9.62
N LYS A 74 9.37 9.55 9.94
CA LYS A 74 9.94 9.58 11.29
C LYS A 74 9.04 10.26 12.32
N SER A 75 8.18 11.20 11.92
CA SER A 75 7.24 11.84 12.84
C SER A 75 6.12 10.89 13.28
N LEU A 76 5.85 9.83 12.51
CA LEU A 76 4.87 8.78 12.84
C LEU A 76 5.32 7.79 13.92
N LYS A 77 6.50 8.01 14.55
CA LYS A 77 7.02 7.16 15.63
C LYS A 77 6.19 7.18 16.91
N HIS A 78 5.31 8.17 17.05
CA HIS A 78 4.50 8.32 18.26
C HIS A 78 3.40 7.25 18.25
N PRO A 79 3.13 6.61 19.40
CA PRO A 79 2.03 5.68 19.51
C PRO A 79 0.74 6.39 19.09
N LEU A 80 -0.11 5.68 18.34
CA LEU A 80 -1.46 6.16 18.10
C LEU A 80 -2.09 6.42 19.47
N ALA A 81 -2.66 7.62 19.66
CA ALA A 81 -3.45 7.88 20.83
C ALA A 81 -4.52 6.78 20.90
N LEU A 82 -4.56 6.04 22.01
CA LEU A 82 -5.62 5.06 22.22
C LEU A 82 -6.94 5.80 22.02
N PRO A 83 -7.87 5.28 21.20
CA PRO A 83 -9.18 5.88 21.08
C PRO A 83 -9.75 6.04 22.49
N ASP A 84 -10.28 7.22 22.82
CA ASP A 84 -11.05 7.38 24.06
C ASP A 84 -12.05 6.21 24.11
N GLN A 85 -11.98 5.38 25.15
CA GLN A 85 -12.75 4.13 25.24
C GLN A 85 -14.26 4.36 25.03
N ARG A 86 -14.71 5.60 25.25
CA ARG A 86 -16.06 6.10 24.96
C ARG A 86 -16.46 5.99 23.48
N ILE A 87 -15.53 6.16 22.54
CA ILE A 87 -15.80 6.04 21.09
C ILE A 87 -16.05 4.57 20.71
N ILE A 88 -15.26 3.65 21.27
CA ILE A 88 -15.40 2.21 21.01
C ILE A 88 -16.74 1.69 21.53
N LEU A 89 -17.13 2.08 22.75
CA LEU A 89 -18.40 1.66 23.36
C LEU A 89 -19.63 2.19 22.59
N SER A 90 -19.61 3.44 22.13
CA SER A 90 -20.70 4.01 21.33
C SER A 90 -20.96 3.28 20.00
N PHE A 91 -19.93 2.65 19.43
CA PHE A 91 -20.05 1.87 18.19
C PHE A 91 -20.72 0.51 18.40
N PHE A 92 -20.54 -0.08 19.59
CA PHE A 92 -21.18 -1.36 19.96
C PHE A 92 -22.57 -1.19 20.57
N GLU A 93 -22.90 -0.02 21.12
CA GLU A 93 -24.26 0.30 21.59
C GLU A 93 -25.22 0.67 20.45
N SER A 94 -24.71 0.85 19.22
CA SER A 94 -25.49 1.22 18.03
C SER A 94 -25.79 0.04 17.09
N ILE A 95 -25.45 -1.19 17.48
CA ILE A 95 -25.77 -2.46 16.79
C ILE A 95 -26.71 -3.27 17.69
#